data_AF-A0A7S2EGF6-F1
#
_entry.id   AF-A0A7S2EGF6-F1
#
_cell.length_a   1.000
_cell.length_b   1.000
_cell.length_c   1.000
_cell.angle_alpha   90.00
_cell.angle_beta   90.00
_cell.angle_gamma   90.00
#
_symmetry.space_group_name_H-M   'P 1'
#
loop_
_entity.id
_entity.type
_entity.pdbx_description
1 polymer ?
#
loop_
_entity_poly.entity_id
_entity_poly.type
_entity_poly.pdbx_seq_one_letter_code
_entity_poly.pdbx_strand_id
1 'polypeptide(L)'
;ENEEADGVHADFALSSCGMNLRELDSATGSRDGLRCRVCGETYSTRDNLARHIKYQRLVETQDDYPVEGSHRELDVDEVLRKCSKGGDRGIAEADLRAHLSGRSSPRGRSVEILVVVEAIEPILSGTFQSMQSYTCDDVAFGGVFAPCLLADRGEGRAAKVDFDRFHRVEFLQESKEE
;
A
#
# COMPACT_ATOMS: atom_id res chain seq x y z
N GLU A 1 -8.67 -22.45 38.12
CA GLU A 1 -8.92 -22.83 36.73
C GLU A 1 -8.91 -21.53 35.93
N ASN A 2 -7.77 -21.21 35.31
CA ASN A 2 -7.62 -20.02 34.47
C ASN A 2 -7.64 -20.51 33.02
N GLU A 3 -8.72 -20.21 32.32
CA GLU A 3 -8.80 -20.38 30.87
C GLU A 3 -8.02 -19.24 30.21
N GLU A 4 -6.93 -19.59 29.52
CA GLU A 4 -6.21 -18.69 28.62
C GLU A 4 -7.08 -18.43 27.39
N ALA A 5 -7.55 -17.18 27.25
CA ALA A 5 -8.16 -16.70 26.04
C ALA A 5 -7.07 -16.50 24.98
N ASP A 6 -7.01 -17.44 24.04
CA ASP A 6 -6.15 -17.40 22.85
C ASP A 6 -6.70 -16.34 21.88
N GLY A 7 -6.36 -15.08 22.15
CA GLY A 7 -6.70 -13.94 21.32
C GLY A 7 -5.87 -13.98 20.04
N VAL A 8 -6.54 -14.17 18.90
CA VAL A 8 -5.95 -14.05 17.57
C VAL A 8 -5.49 -12.60 17.37
N HIS A 9 -4.24 -12.33 17.76
CA HIS A 9 -3.55 -11.07 17.48
C HIS A 9 -3.34 -10.96 15.97
N ALA A 10 -4.11 -10.07 15.33
CA ALA A 10 -3.78 -9.59 14.00
C ALA A 10 -2.56 -8.65 14.11
N ASP A 11 -1.39 -9.24 14.29
CA ASP A 11 -0.12 -8.55 14.13
C ASP A 11 -0.03 -8.15 12.65
N PHE A 12 -0.22 -6.86 12.37
CA PHE A 12 0.03 -6.27 11.05
C PHE A 12 1.52 -6.27 10.66
N ALA A 13 2.38 -6.86 11.50
CA ALA A 13 3.75 -7.15 11.16
C ALA A 13 3.79 -8.31 10.14
N LEU A 14 3.99 -7.97 8.86
CA LEU A 14 4.38 -8.95 7.86
C LEU A 14 5.60 -9.73 8.38
N SER A 15 5.39 -11.00 8.72
CA SER A 15 6.45 -11.89 9.18
C SER A 15 7.62 -11.81 8.20
N SER A 16 8.80 -11.45 8.70
CA SER A 16 10.00 -11.17 7.89
C SER A 16 10.57 -12.39 7.15
N CYS A 17 9.83 -13.52 7.10
CA CYS A 17 10.23 -14.78 6.49
C CYS A 17 11.62 -15.25 6.94
N GLY A 18 12.04 -14.90 8.17
CA GLY A 18 13.33 -15.27 8.74
C GLY A 18 14.52 -14.42 8.28
N MET A 19 14.33 -13.31 7.54
CA MET A 19 15.41 -12.39 7.20
C MET A 19 15.47 -11.22 8.20
N ASN A 20 16.69 -10.91 8.69
CA ASN A 20 16.95 -9.70 9.45
C ASN A 20 16.84 -8.48 8.52
N LEU A 21 15.81 -7.66 8.73
CA LEU A 21 15.63 -6.40 8.03
C LEU A 21 16.45 -5.30 8.69
N ARG A 22 16.75 -4.23 7.94
CA ARG A 22 17.26 -3.00 8.54
C ARG A 22 16.19 -2.46 9.49
N GLU A 23 16.60 -1.92 10.64
CA GLU A 23 15.68 -1.44 11.68
C GLU A 23 14.66 -0.42 11.13
N LEU A 24 15.10 0.45 10.21
CA LEU A 24 14.27 1.46 9.54
C LEU A 24 13.16 0.86 8.65
N ASP A 25 13.46 -0.23 7.95
CA ASP A 25 12.50 -0.90 7.06
C ASP A 25 11.47 -1.71 7.86
N SER A 26 11.85 -2.15 9.06
CA SER A 26 10.96 -2.88 9.98
C SER A 26 9.95 -1.95 10.64
N ALA A 27 10.35 -0.69 10.91
CA ALA A 27 9.53 0.29 11.62
C ALA A 27 8.50 1.00 10.72
N THR A 28 8.80 1.18 9.44
CA THR A 28 7.95 1.95 8.51
C THR A 28 6.89 1.12 7.80
N GLY A 29 6.94 -0.22 7.90
CA GLY A 29 5.99 -1.10 7.19
C GLY A 29 6.02 -0.93 5.67
N SER A 30 7.01 -0.21 5.12
CA SER A 30 7.01 0.38 3.77
C SER A 30 7.38 -0.63 2.67
N ARG A 31 6.95 -1.88 2.82
CA ARG A 31 7.05 -2.91 1.80
C ARG A 31 5.75 -3.70 1.77
N ASP A 32 4.70 -3.08 1.24
CA ASP A 32 3.46 -3.74 0.81
C ASP A 32 3.67 -4.67 -0.41
N GLY A 33 4.92 -5.05 -0.69
CA GLY A 33 5.31 -5.83 -1.84
C GLY A 33 5.58 -7.29 -1.49
N LEU A 34 5.32 -8.17 -2.45
CA LEU A 34 5.71 -9.57 -2.39
C LEU A 34 7.24 -9.67 -2.45
N ARG A 35 7.82 -10.37 -1.48
CA ARG A 35 9.27 -10.51 -1.35
C ARG A 35 9.76 -11.82 -1.97
N CYS A 36 10.84 -11.75 -2.76
CA CYS A 36 11.57 -12.95 -3.17
C CYS A 36 12.32 -13.56 -1.97
N ARG A 37 12.16 -14.87 -1.75
CA ARG A 37 12.80 -15.59 -0.63
C ARG A 37 14.29 -15.83 -0.82
N VAL A 38 14.78 -15.75 -2.06
CA VAL A 38 16.18 -16.00 -2.40
C VAL A 38 17.00 -14.71 -2.29
N CYS A 39 16.62 -13.65 -3.01
CA CYS A 39 17.38 -12.39 -3.02
C CYS A 39 16.89 -11.29 -2.06
N GLY A 40 15.68 -11.41 -1.50
CA GLY A 40 15.11 -10.41 -0.59
C GLY A 40 14.56 -9.14 -1.28
N GLU A 41 14.59 -9.07 -2.61
CA GLU A 41 13.94 -8.00 -3.38
C GLU A 41 12.42 -8.04 -3.22
N THR A 42 11.77 -6.88 -3.29
CA THR A 42 10.30 -6.73 -3.14
C THR A 42 9.67 -6.19 -4.40
N TYR A 43 8.47 -6.70 -4.70
CA TYR A 43 7.72 -6.40 -5.90
C TYR A 43 6.29 -6.00 -5.56
N SER A 44 5.78 -4.97 -6.22
CA SER A 44 4.42 -4.48 -6.01
C SER A 44 3.32 -5.45 -6.45
N THR A 45 3.61 -6.39 -7.35
CA THR A 45 2.61 -7.34 -7.88
C THR A 45 3.16 -8.76 -8.00
N ARG A 46 2.23 -9.74 -8.02
CA ARG A 46 2.53 -11.17 -8.25
C ARG A 46 3.26 -11.40 -9.57
N ASP A 47 2.81 -10.73 -10.62
CA ASP A 47 3.41 -10.85 -11.95
C ASP A 47 4.83 -10.31 -11.98
N ASN A 48 5.12 -9.25 -11.23
CA ASN A 48 6.46 -8.68 -11.12
C ASN A 48 7.42 -9.67 -10.42
N LEU A 49 6.99 -10.27 -9.31
CA LEU A 49 7.77 -11.31 -8.62
C LEU A 49 7.96 -12.56 -9.50
N ALA A 50 6.92 -12.98 -10.22
CA ALA A 50 7.01 -14.13 -11.12
C ALA A 50 8.01 -13.89 -12.26
N ARG A 51 7.97 -12.70 -12.88
CA ARG A 51 8.92 -12.29 -13.92
C ARG A 51 10.35 -12.22 -13.39
N HIS A 52 10.53 -11.70 -12.18
CA HIS A 52 11.83 -11.71 -11.50
C HIS A 52 12.40 -13.12 -11.35
N ILE A 53 11.64 -14.05 -10.75
CA ILE A 53 12.11 -15.42 -10.52
C ILE A 53 12.47 -16.10 -11.85
N LYS A 54 11.66 -15.90 -12.89
CA LYS A 54 11.94 -16.44 -14.23
C LYS A 54 13.22 -15.86 -14.85
N TYR A 55 13.44 -14.55 -14.72
CA TYR A 55 14.64 -13.89 -15.22
C TYR A 55 15.88 -14.38 -14.48
N GLN A 56 15.86 -14.40 -13.15
CA GLN A 56 17.02 -14.83 -12.35
C GLN A 56 17.39 -16.29 -12.63
N ARG A 57 16.42 -17.18 -12.84
CA ARG A 57 16.72 -18.55 -13.28
C ARG A 57 17.51 -18.62 -14.57
N LEU A 58 17.18 -17.76 -15.53
CA LEU A 58 17.86 -17.74 -16.82
C LEU A 58 19.30 -17.30 -16.65
N VAL A 59 19.52 -16.22 -15.88
CA VAL A 59 20.86 -15.69 -15.55
C VAL A 59 21.68 -16.73 -14.77
N GLU A 60 21.12 -17.29 -13.70
CA GLU A 60 21.78 -18.32 -12.87
C GLU A 60 22.12 -19.59 -13.66
N THR A 61 21.31 -19.94 -14.66
CA THR A 61 21.60 -21.07 -15.56
C THR A 61 22.74 -20.74 -16.52
N GLN A 62 22.83 -19.50 -16.98
CA GLN A 62 23.91 -19.04 -17.88
C GLN A 62 25.25 -18.94 -17.15
N ASP A 63 25.24 -18.53 -15.88
CA ASP A 63 26.42 -18.31 -15.06
C ASP A 63 26.87 -19.55 -14.25
N ASP A 64 26.24 -20.72 -14.50
CA ASP A 64 26.48 -21.98 -13.78
C ASP A 64 26.39 -21.85 -12.24
N TYR A 65 25.43 -21.05 -11.78
CA TYR A 65 25.20 -20.81 -10.35
C TYR A 65 24.65 -22.08 -9.68
N PRO A 66 25.08 -22.41 -8.43
CA PRO A 66 24.58 -23.57 -7.69
C PRO A 66 23.05 -23.58 -7.59
N VAL A 67 22.44 -24.75 -7.75
CA VAL A 67 20.97 -24.88 -7.65
C VAL A 67 20.52 -24.64 -6.20
N GLU A 68 21.25 -25.19 -5.22
CA GLU A 68 20.89 -25.11 -3.81
C GLU A 68 20.83 -23.67 -3.29
N GLY A 69 19.67 -23.25 -2.80
CA GLY A 69 19.42 -21.90 -2.29
C GLY A 69 19.24 -20.81 -3.35
N SER A 70 19.13 -21.16 -4.64
CA SER A 70 19.00 -20.21 -5.75
C SER A 70 17.55 -20.03 -6.23
N HIS A 71 17.31 -19.14 -7.21
CA HIS A 71 15.98 -18.99 -7.82
C HIS A 71 15.57 -20.24 -8.63
N ARG A 72 16.52 -21.13 -8.96
CA ARG A 72 16.29 -22.40 -9.67
C ARG A 72 15.49 -23.42 -8.85
N GLU A 73 15.56 -23.38 -7.52
CA GLU A 73 14.82 -24.30 -6.64
C GLU A 73 13.37 -23.91 -6.40
N LEU A 74 13.01 -22.64 -6.62
CA LEU A 74 11.66 -22.19 -6.35
C LEU A 74 10.67 -22.90 -7.28
N ASP A 75 9.43 -23.10 -6.85
CA ASP A 75 8.32 -23.32 -7.78
C ASP A 75 7.53 -22.01 -7.87
N VAL A 76 7.52 -21.38 -9.05
CA VAL A 76 6.85 -20.09 -9.25
C VAL A 76 5.36 -20.24 -8.97
N ASP A 77 4.73 -21.34 -9.39
CA ASP A 77 3.31 -21.55 -9.23
C ASP A 77 2.96 -21.80 -7.76
N GLU A 78 3.81 -22.51 -7.03
CA GLU A 78 3.64 -22.71 -5.59
C GLU A 78 3.81 -21.41 -4.80
N VAL A 79 4.82 -20.61 -5.13
CA VAL A 79 5.05 -19.29 -4.51
C VAL A 79 3.84 -18.39 -4.71
N LEU A 80 3.30 -18.32 -5.93
CA LEU A 80 2.12 -17.51 -6.24
C LEU A 80 0.85 -18.05 -5.58
N ARG A 81 0.66 -19.37 -5.51
CA ARG A 81 -0.48 -19.99 -4.79
C ARG A 81 -0.43 -19.72 -3.30
N LYS A 82 0.75 -19.77 -2.66
CA LYS A 82 0.91 -19.44 -1.24
C LYS A 82 0.59 -17.97 -0.95
N CYS A 83 0.97 -17.06 -1.84
CA CYS A 83 0.57 -15.65 -1.75
C CYS A 83 -0.93 -15.43 -1.94
N SER A 84 -1.69 -16.40 -2.47
CA SER A 84 -3.12 -16.31 -2.74
C SER A 84 -4.02 -16.67 -1.55
N LYS A 85 -3.47 -17.34 -0.53
CA LYS A 85 -4.24 -17.80 0.64
C LYS A 85 -4.46 -16.71 1.70
N GLY A 86 -3.64 -15.66 1.69
CA GLY A 86 -4.03 -14.37 2.24
C GLY A 86 -4.95 -13.72 1.21
N GLY A 87 -6.21 -14.15 1.19
CA GLY A 87 -7.19 -13.63 0.25
C GLY A 87 -7.23 -12.11 0.32
N ASP A 88 -7.63 -11.52 -0.79
CA ASP A 88 -8.03 -10.12 -0.94
C ASP A 88 -9.27 -9.83 -0.07
N ARG A 89 -9.18 -10.13 1.23
CA ARG A 89 -10.08 -9.60 2.23
C ARG A 89 -9.66 -8.16 2.32
N GLY A 90 -10.30 -7.32 1.51
CA GLY A 90 -10.19 -5.88 1.64
C GLY A 90 -10.27 -5.55 3.12
N ILE A 91 -9.33 -4.72 3.59
CA ILE A 91 -9.31 -4.33 5.00
C ILE A 91 -10.65 -3.65 5.26
N ALA A 92 -11.42 -4.18 6.22
CA ALA A 92 -12.71 -3.61 6.52
C ALA A 92 -12.52 -2.16 6.99
N GLU A 93 -13.42 -1.26 6.61
CA GLU A 93 -13.36 0.15 6.99
C GLU A 93 -13.24 0.33 8.52
N ALA A 94 -13.95 -0.52 9.28
CA ALA A 94 -13.90 -0.52 10.73
C ALA A 94 -12.49 -0.81 11.28
N ASP A 95 -11.78 -1.75 10.66
CA ASP A 95 -10.41 -2.11 11.05
C ASP A 95 -9.44 -0.98 10.71
N LEU A 96 -9.58 -0.38 9.53
CA LEU A 96 -8.80 0.81 9.13
C LEU A 96 -9.02 1.97 10.10
N ARG A 97 -10.28 2.26 10.44
CA ARG A 97 -10.62 3.33 11.40
C ARG A 97 -10.05 3.05 12.78
N ALA A 98 -10.18 1.82 13.29
CA ALA A 98 -9.62 1.43 14.58
C ALA A 98 -8.09 1.56 14.60
N HIS A 99 -7.44 1.26 13.48
CA HIS A 99 -6.00 1.41 13.31
C HIS A 99 -5.57 2.87 13.32
N LEU A 100 -6.19 3.71 12.48
CA LEU A 100 -5.84 5.13 12.40
C LEU A 100 -6.13 5.88 13.71
N SER A 101 -7.21 5.52 14.41
CA SER A 101 -7.54 6.11 15.71
C SER A 101 -6.65 5.59 16.85
N GLY A 102 -5.70 4.69 16.58
CA GLY A 102 -4.81 4.10 17.59
C GLY A 102 -5.47 3.09 18.53
N ARG A 103 -6.74 2.73 18.30
CA ARG A 103 -7.50 1.81 19.18
C ARG A 103 -7.02 0.37 19.07
N SER A 104 -6.50 -0.02 17.91
CA SER A 104 -5.91 -1.34 17.72
C SER A 104 -4.43 -1.41 18.11
N SER A 105 -3.81 -0.28 18.46
CA SER A 105 -2.41 -0.25 18.87
C SER A 105 -2.28 -0.60 20.35
N PRO A 106 -1.42 -1.55 20.76
CA PRO A 106 -1.16 -1.86 22.18
C PRO A 106 -0.67 -0.66 23.00
N ARG A 107 -0.13 0.36 22.30
CA ARG A 107 0.38 1.60 22.89
C ARG A 107 -0.61 2.76 22.79
N GLY A 108 -1.80 2.57 22.22
CA GLY A 108 -2.83 3.59 22.08
C GLY A 108 -2.40 4.80 21.24
N ARG A 109 -1.45 4.65 20.31
CA ARG A 109 -0.92 5.77 19.51
C ARG A 109 -1.78 5.97 18.27
N SER A 110 -2.29 7.19 18.09
CA SER A 110 -2.94 7.60 16.85
C SER A 110 -1.94 7.64 15.69
N VAL A 111 -2.43 7.34 14.48
CA VAL A 111 -1.66 7.46 13.25
C VAL A 111 -1.95 8.81 12.62
N GLU A 112 -0.92 9.45 12.07
CA GLU A 112 -1.00 10.66 11.28
C GLU A 112 -0.46 10.38 9.88
N ILE A 113 -1.19 10.80 8.86
CA ILE A 113 -0.82 10.64 7.45
C ILE A 113 -0.13 11.92 7.01
N LEU A 114 1.14 11.84 6.66
CA LEU A 114 1.92 12.94 6.10
C LEU A 114 1.95 12.84 4.57
N VAL A 115 1.43 13.86 3.90
CA VAL A 115 1.50 14.01 2.45
C VAL A 115 2.59 15.02 2.11
N VAL A 116 3.58 14.58 1.34
CA VAL A 116 4.69 15.41 0.86
C VAL A 116 4.60 15.52 -0.66
N VAL A 117 4.53 16.76 -1.15
CA VAL A 117 4.57 17.07 -2.58
C VAL A 117 5.89 17.75 -2.87
N GLU A 118 6.72 17.09 -3.67
CA GLU A 118 7.98 17.62 -4.18
C GLU A 118 7.81 18.00 -5.64
N ALA A 119 8.33 19.15 -6.03
CA ALA A 119 8.40 19.52 -7.44
C ALA A 119 9.58 20.44 -7.73
N ILE A 120 9.80 20.65 -9.03
CA ILE A 120 10.80 21.59 -9.55
C ILE A 120 10.04 22.73 -10.21
N GLU A 121 10.29 23.96 -9.76
CA GLU A 121 9.76 25.16 -10.37
C GLU A 121 10.44 25.36 -11.74
N PRO A 122 9.68 25.44 -12.85
CA PRO A 122 10.26 25.37 -14.19
C PRO A 122 11.09 26.59 -14.60
N ILE A 123 10.84 27.78 -14.04
CA ILE A 123 11.51 29.02 -14.47
C ILE A 123 12.90 29.15 -13.82
N LEU A 124 12.99 28.84 -12.54
CA LEU A 124 14.17 28.99 -11.69
C LEU A 124 14.91 27.68 -11.50
N SER A 125 14.32 26.54 -11.93
CA SER A 125 14.82 25.19 -11.66
C SER A 125 15.04 24.91 -10.16
N GLY A 126 14.35 25.66 -9.30
CA GLY A 126 14.41 25.48 -7.86
C GLY A 126 13.54 24.30 -7.43
N THR A 127 14.00 23.53 -6.45
CA THR A 127 13.17 22.51 -5.81
C THR A 127 12.27 23.18 -4.77
N PHE A 128 11.00 22.79 -4.73
CA PHE A 128 10.10 23.18 -3.65
C PHE A 128 9.38 21.95 -3.09
N GLN A 129 9.03 22.06 -1.81
CA GLN A 129 8.33 21.02 -1.07
C GLN A 129 7.13 21.66 -0.38
N SER A 130 5.98 21.00 -0.50
CA SER A 130 4.79 21.31 0.30
C SER A 130 4.43 20.09 1.15
N MET A 131 3.97 20.33 2.38
CA MET A 131 3.61 19.28 3.32
C MET A 131 2.22 19.57 3.88
N GLN A 132 1.43 18.51 4.02
CA GLN A 132 0.13 18.54 4.70
C GLN A 132 0.00 17.27 5.54
N SER A 133 -0.59 17.39 6.73
CA SER A 133 -0.90 16.24 7.57
C SER A 133 -2.41 16.05 7.74
N TYR A 134 -2.79 14.79 7.95
CA TYR A 134 -4.17 14.35 8.18
C TYR A 134 -4.20 13.36 9.35
N THR A 135 -5.11 13.59 10.28
CA THR A 135 -5.42 12.68 11.38
C THR A 135 -6.58 11.76 11.01
N CYS A 136 -6.93 10.80 11.86
CA CYS A 136 -8.10 9.95 11.65
C CYS A 136 -9.41 10.75 11.47
N ASP A 137 -9.52 11.92 12.11
CA ASP A 137 -10.73 12.75 12.06
C ASP A 137 -10.87 13.48 10.71
N ASP A 138 -9.77 13.61 9.96
CA ASP A 138 -9.76 14.24 8.64
C ASP A 138 -10.08 13.24 7.49
N VAL A 139 -10.21 11.95 7.81
CA VAL A 139 -10.45 10.89 6.82
C VAL A 139 -11.95 10.65 6.64
N ALA A 140 -12.47 11.04 5.48
CA ALA A 140 -13.85 10.76 5.07
C ALA A 140 -13.99 9.34 4.49
N PHE A 141 -14.15 8.34 5.36
CA PHE A 141 -14.35 6.95 4.93
C PHE A 141 -15.63 6.78 4.11
N GLY A 142 -15.55 6.03 3.01
CA GLY A 142 -16.65 5.86 2.06
C GLY A 142 -17.01 7.13 1.26
N GLY A 143 -16.29 8.23 1.47
CA GLY A 143 -16.45 9.47 0.74
C GLY A 143 -15.69 9.46 -0.59
N VAL A 144 -16.19 10.24 -1.54
CA VAL A 144 -15.55 10.50 -2.84
C VAL A 144 -15.48 12.01 -3.06
N PHE A 145 -14.36 12.53 -3.58
CA PHE A 145 -14.26 13.95 -3.92
C PHE A 145 -15.24 14.32 -5.03
N ALA A 146 -15.92 15.45 -4.88
CA ALA A 146 -16.79 16.00 -5.92
C ALA A 146 -15.95 16.37 -7.16
N PRO A 147 -16.43 16.10 -8.39
CA PRO A 147 -15.74 16.54 -9.59
C PRO A 147 -15.60 18.07 -9.63
N CYS A 148 -14.35 18.55 -9.62
CA CYS A 148 -14.03 19.98 -9.65
C CYS A 148 -13.48 20.44 -11.01
N LEU A 149 -13.23 19.53 -11.96
CA LEU A 149 -12.84 19.87 -13.32
C LEU A 149 -14.08 19.91 -14.21
N LEU A 150 -14.46 21.11 -14.63
CA LEU A 150 -15.64 21.36 -15.45
C LEU A 150 -15.22 21.61 -16.90
N ALA A 151 -15.89 20.94 -17.84
CA ALA A 151 -15.74 21.26 -19.25
C ALA A 151 -16.45 22.59 -19.54
N ASP A 152 -15.71 23.58 -20.07
CA ASP A 152 -16.33 24.78 -20.60
C ASP A 152 -17.06 24.44 -21.89
N ARG A 153 -18.38 24.70 -21.92
CA ARG A 153 -19.25 24.48 -23.08
C ARG A 153 -19.25 25.68 -24.04
N GLY A 154 -18.52 26.75 -23.73
CA GLY A 154 -18.29 27.89 -24.63
C GLY A 154 -17.36 27.57 -25.81
N GLU A 155 -17.16 28.56 -26.69
CA GLU A 155 -16.37 28.45 -27.94
C GLU A 155 -14.86 28.18 -27.75
N GLY A 156 -14.40 27.95 -26.51
CA GLY A 156 -12.99 27.85 -26.16
C GLY A 156 -12.50 26.52 -25.59
N ARG A 157 -13.31 25.44 -25.56
CA ARG A 157 -12.93 24.08 -25.03
C ARG A 157 -11.90 24.08 -23.89
N ALA A 158 -12.02 25.00 -22.94
CA ALA A 158 -11.09 25.11 -21.84
C ALA A 158 -11.58 24.23 -20.68
N ALA A 159 -10.66 23.60 -19.96
CA ALA A 159 -11.00 22.97 -18.69
C ALA A 159 -10.99 24.06 -17.61
N LYS A 160 -12.09 24.21 -16.87
CA LYS A 160 -12.19 25.13 -15.73
C LYS A 160 -12.15 24.35 -14.43
N VAL A 161 -11.31 24.79 -13.50
CA VAL A 161 -11.31 24.25 -12.13
C VAL A 161 -12.26 25.06 -11.26
N ASP A 162 -13.20 24.37 -10.61
CA ASP A 162 -14.12 24.92 -9.61
C ASP A 162 -13.53 24.70 -8.21
N PHE A 163 -12.91 25.74 -7.65
CA PHE A 163 -12.23 25.68 -6.35
C PHE A 163 -13.20 25.52 -5.17
N ASP A 164 -14.46 25.94 -5.32
CA ASP A 164 -15.47 25.74 -4.27
C ASP A 164 -15.81 24.25 -4.10
N ARG A 165 -15.56 23.44 -5.13
CA ARG A 165 -15.71 21.98 -5.10
C ARG A 165 -14.43 21.24 -4.72
N PHE A 166 -13.28 21.91 -4.69
CA PHE A 166 -11.99 21.25 -4.54
C PHE A 166 -11.87 20.46 -3.23
N HIS A 167 -12.44 20.98 -2.15
CA HIS A 167 -12.47 20.30 -0.84
C HIS A 167 -13.78 19.55 -0.56
N ARG A 168 -14.71 19.50 -1.51
CA ARG A 168 -16.03 18.92 -1.29
C ARG A 168 -15.97 17.40 -1.42
N VAL A 169 -16.51 16.70 -0.41
CA VAL A 169 -16.65 15.25 -0.38
C VAL A 169 -18.13 14.88 -0.44
N GLU A 170 -18.47 13.88 -1.24
CA GLU A 170 -19.81 13.34 -1.43
C GLU A 170 -19.84 11.87 -1.01
N PHE A 171 -20.95 11.44 -0.41
CA PHE A 171 -21.15 10.06 0.04
C PHE A 171 -22.22 9.43 -0.85
N LEU A 172 -21.94 8.22 -1.34
CA LEU A 172 -22.91 7.47 -2.12
C LEU A 172 -24.13 7.19 -1.24
N GLN A 173 -25.30 7.72 -1.64
CA GLN A 173 -26.55 7.31 -1.01
C GLN A 173 -26.80 5.87 -1.43
N GLU A 174 -26.88 4.96 -0.45
CA GLU A 174 -27.39 3.61 -0.71
C GLU A 174 -28.80 3.77 -1.27
N SER A 175 -28.96 3.45 -2.56
CA SER A 175 -30.27 3.32 -3.16
C SER A 175 -31.00 2.23 -2.38
N LYS A 176 -31.94 2.63 -1.52
CA LYS A 176 -32.89 1.70 -0.92
C LYS A 176 -33.65 1.05 -2.08
N GLU A 177 -33.29 -0.18 -2.42
CA GLU A 177 -34.16 -1.03 -3.22
C GLU A 177 -35.46 -1.20 -2.43
N GLU A 178 -36.54 -0.60 -2.93
CA GLU A 178 -37.92 -0.83 -2.46
C GLU A 178 -38.45 -2.19 -2.93
#